data_AF-A0A959P682-F1
#
_entry.id   AF-A0A959P682-F1
#
_cell.length_a   1.000
_cell.length_b   1.000
_cell.length_c   1.000
_cell.angle_alpha   90.00
_cell.angle_beta   90.00
_cell.angle_gamma   90.00
#
_symmetry.space_group_name_H-M   'P 1'
#
loop_
_entity.id
_entity.type
_entity.pdbx_description
1 polymer ?
#
loop_
_entity_poly.entity_id
_entity_poly.type
_entity_poly.pdbx_seq_one_letter_code
_entity_poly.pdbx_strand_id
1 'polypeptide(L)'
;AINSYTLLDLFPGILDQKPNLVLIYAGHNEYYGALGVGSVESFGNSRLLIKSILYLNQFKTTQLIRNFITKIFSAFASSNENAINGTLMSKIAKDKSIKLNSEKFYSGVEQFYNNIKEISEEARDKNVPIIIGNLVSNLKDQKPFISIQTDGFGNANEIYSKAKKELKTGNNIKADSLFRLAKDLDGLRFRAPEKINIIIDSISNEFNLPKVPLDSIFNSNSQDGIVGNNFMVDHLHPTTNGYRLIGKSFYEEMVKQKFLPQNETQQIPFNKQDSATIKNIMFTELDQTIGDYLVTSLKNDWPFKNENEKIPLSSLLVPRNFMDSVALKVIEEKITWAEAQVEAATYYLRKDDIKNYLNHMNVLIYQYPALKDIPNAVKYFYQKNKINPKDFTNKRLGLIALFTKDYNKAIQQLNSVDQSEFKDPEILYNLALAYYSNKNISKALNSLDACLMLDSEYPNAKKL
;
A
#
# COMPACT_ATOMS: atom_id res chain seq x y z
N ALA A 1 6.62 8.96 7.67
CA ALA A 1 6.44 9.70 6.41
C ALA A 1 7.75 10.39 6.06
N ILE A 2 8.17 10.34 4.80
CA ILE A 2 9.45 10.90 4.32
C ILE A 2 9.19 12.17 3.49
N ASN A 3 10.16 13.08 3.45
CA ASN A 3 10.17 14.27 2.60
C ASN A 3 11.31 14.21 1.58
N SER A 4 11.50 15.26 0.79
CA SER A 4 12.55 15.32 -0.22
C SER A 4 13.99 15.22 0.32
N TYR A 5 14.26 15.54 1.59
CA TYR A 5 15.58 15.32 2.19
C TYR A 5 15.93 13.84 2.27
N THR A 6 14.98 13.02 2.72
CA THR A 6 15.20 11.57 2.78
C THR A 6 15.38 10.99 1.37
N LEU A 7 14.65 11.51 0.38
CA LEU A 7 14.83 11.08 -1.01
C LEU A 7 16.25 11.38 -1.49
N LEU A 8 16.73 12.61 -1.29
CA LEU A 8 18.06 13.03 -1.72
C LEU A 8 19.16 12.22 -1.01
N ASP A 9 19.02 11.97 0.30
CA ASP A 9 19.99 11.19 1.08
C ASP A 9 20.11 9.73 0.59
N LEU A 10 18.98 9.12 0.23
CA LEU A 10 18.95 7.74 -0.26
C LEU A 10 19.30 7.62 -1.75
N PHE A 11 19.24 8.72 -2.52
CA PHE A 11 19.35 8.68 -3.97
C PHE A 11 20.70 8.13 -4.49
N PRO A 12 21.86 8.47 -3.91
CA PRO A 12 23.12 7.85 -4.32
C PRO A 12 23.11 6.33 -4.19
N GLY A 13 22.53 5.80 -3.11
CA GLY A 13 22.38 4.36 -2.90
C GLY A 13 21.44 3.70 -3.91
N ILE A 14 20.44 4.44 -4.43
CA ILE A 14 19.60 3.98 -5.55
C ILE A 14 20.43 3.92 -6.83
N LEU A 15 21.23 4.94 -7.13
CA LEU A 15 22.11 4.97 -8.31
C LEU A 15 23.17 3.87 -8.28
N ASP A 16 23.67 3.50 -7.09
CA ASP A 16 24.61 2.39 -6.90
C ASP A 16 24.02 1.03 -7.31
N GLN A 17 22.69 0.87 -7.26
CA GLN A 17 21.99 -0.32 -7.79
C GLN A 17 21.92 -0.36 -9.32
N LYS A 18 22.44 0.67 -10.02
CA LYS A 18 22.46 0.81 -11.48
C LYS A 18 21.06 0.65 -12.12
N PRO A 19 20.05 1.41 -11.68
CA PRO A 19 18.70 1.30 -12.21
C PRO A 19 18.66 1.72 -13.69
N ASN A 20 17.82 1.06 -14.49
CA ASN A 20 17.56 1.48 -15.87
C ASN A 20 16.60 2.69 -15.95
N LEU A 21 15.83 2.93 -14.89
CA LEU A 21 14.85 3.99 -14.79
C LEU A 21 14.52 4.26 -13.32
N VAL A 22 14.29 5.52 -12.97
CA VAL A 22 13.74 5.93 -11.68
C VAL A 22 12.35 6.53 -11.88
N LEU A 23 11.38 6.13 -11.04
CA LEU A 23 10.04 6.72 -10.99
C LEU A 23 9.89 7.53 -9.70
N ILE A 24 9.49 8.80 -9.81
CA ILE A 24 9.32 9.70 -8.65
C ILE A 24 7.85 10.10 -8.51
N TYR A 25 7.24 9.67 -7.39
CA TYR A 25 5.95 10.17 -6.90
C TYR A 25 6.13 10.57 -5.43
N ALA A 26 6.51 11.82 -5.18
CA ALA A 26 6.82 12.30 -3.84
C ALA A 26 6.66 13.81 -3.68
N GLY A 27 6.43 14.25 -2.43
CA GLY A 27 6.29 15.66 -2.05
C GLY A 27 5.14 15.92 -1.07
N HIS A 28 4.28 14.93 -0.80
CA HIS A 28 3.50 14.91 0.44
C HIS A 28 4.44 14.84 1.65
N ASN A 29 3.99 15.38 2.79
CA ASN A 29 4.76 15.48 4.03
C ASN A 29 6.06 16.29 3.93
N GLU A 30 6.24 17.14 2.92
CA GLU A 30 7.48 17.91 2.74
C GLU A 30 7.85 18.75 3.97
N TYR A 31 6.84 19.33 4.61
CA TYR A 31 7.02 20.21 5.77
C TYR A 31 7.34 19.45 7.05
N TYR A 32 6.69 18.31 7.33
CA TYR A 32 6.78 17.62 8.61
C TYR A 32 7.52 16.28 8.57
N GLY A 33 7.93 15.81 7.39
CA GLY A 33 8.84 14.68 7.28
C GLY A 33 10.14 14.93 8.05
N ALA A 34 10.90 13.88 8.33
CA ALA A 34 12.17 13.99 9.07
C ALA A 34 13.04 15.12 8.49
N LEU A 35 13.60 15.99 9.35
CA LEU A 35 14.39 17.18 8.98
C LEU A 35 13.64 18.27 8.19
N GLY A 36 12.34 18.14 7.96
CA GLY A 36 11.52 19.17 7.33
C GLY A 36 11.37 20.41 8.22
N VAL A 37 11.10 21.56 7.61
CA VAL A 37 10.98 22.87 8.29
C VAL A 37 9.93 22.93 9.41
N GLY A 38 8.95 22.04 9.37
CA GLY A 38 7.89 21.86 10.37
C GLY A 38 8.16 20.75 11.38
N SER A 39 9.24 19.97 11.25
CA SER A 39 9.57 18.86 12.15
C SER A 39 10.23 19.32 13.45
N VAL A 40 10.07 18.56 14.53
CA VAL A 40 10.78 18.75 15.81
C VAL A 40 12.26 18.37 15.67
N GLU A 41 12.59 17.48 14.72
CA GLU A 41 13.97 17.08 14.41
C GLU A 41 14.69 18.04 13.45
N SER A 42 14.13 19.21 13.13
CA SER A 42 14.81 20.17 12.27
C SER A 42 15.97 20.83 13.02
N PHE A 43 17.19 20.74 12.50
CA PHE A 43 18.37 21.46 13.01
C PHE A 43 18.40 22.93 12.54
N GLY A 44 17.23 23.56 12.35
CA GLY A 44 17.06 24.88 11.73
C GLY A 44 16.68 24.82 10.25
N ASN A 45 16.60 25.99 9.60
CA ASN A 45 16.13 26.11 8.20
C ASN A 45 17.27 26.01 7.16
N SER A 46 18.52 25.79 7.58
CA SER A 46 19.67 25.77 6.66
C SER A 46 19.83 24.41 5.99
N ARG A 47 19.56 24.35 4.68
CA ARG A 47 19.78 23.16 3.84
C ARG A 47 21.21 22.62 3.93
N LEU A 48 22.21 23.50 3.95
CA LEU A 48 23.63 23.11 4.04
C LEU A 48 23.97 22.42 5.36
N LEU A 49 23.42 22.92 6.48
CA LEU A 49 23.61 22.30 7.80
C LEU A 49 22.96 20.90 7.84
N ILE A 50 21.73 20.78 7.33
CA ILE A 50 21.02 19.50 7.28
C ILE A 50 21.80 18.47 6.44
N LYS A 51 22.27 18.85 5.24
CA LYS A 51 23.12 18.00 4.41
C LYS A 51 24.42 17.61 5.11
N SER A 52 25.05 18.54 5.82
CA SER A 52 26.28 18.27 6.58
C SER A 52 26.04 17.25 7.68
N ILE A 53 24.92 17.35 8.41
CA ILE A 53 24.53 16.40 9.44
C ILE A 53 24.23 15.01 8.83
N LEU A 54 23.52 14.96 7.71
CA LEU A 54 23.24 13.71 6.98
C LEU A 54 24.54 13.05 6.51
N TYR A 55 25.44 13.81 5.87
CA TYR A 55 26.76 13.33 5.46
C TYR A 55 27.58 12.81 6.65
N LEU A 56 27.62 13.56 7.76
CA LEU A 56 28.34 13.13 8.97
C LEU A 56 27.73 11.85 9.58
N ASN A 57 26.41 11.66 9.48
CA ASN A 57 25.74 10.43 9.98
C ASN A 57 26.13 9.17 9.21
N GLN A 58 26.77 9.28 8.03
CA GLN A 58 27.32 8.11 7.32
C GLN A 58 28.51 7.49 8.08
N PHE A 59 29.16 8.24 8.97
CA PHE A 59 30.29 7.76 9.77
C PHE A 59 29.81 7.11 11.07
N LYS A 60 30.30 5.88 11.35
CA LYS A 60 29.99 5.16 12.60
C LYS A 60 30.39 5.93 13.86
N THR A 61 31.42 6.76 13.77
CA THR A 61 31.86 7.65 14.86
C THR A 61 30.80 8.69 15.20
N THR A 62 30.23 9.35 14.20
CA THR A 62 29.12 10.30 14.38
C THR A 62 27.90 9.61 14.97
N GLN A 63 27.55 8.42 14.47
CA GLN A 63 26.44 7.64 15.04
C GLN A 63 26.70 7.25 16.50
N LEU A 64 27.94 6.87 16.84
CA LEU A 64 28.35 6.54 18.20
C LEU A 64 28.29 7.76 19.12
N ILE A 65 28.80 8.91 18.68
CA ILE A 65 28.71 10.18 19.42
C ILE A 65 27.24 10.56 19.63
N ARG A 66 26.42 10.50 18.59
CA ARG A 66 25.00 10.80 18.65
C ARG A 66 24.29 9.90 19.66
N ASN A 67 24.52 8.59 19.59
CA ASN A 67 23.93 7.59 20.49
C ASN A 67 24.41 7.78 21.94
N PHE A 68 25.67 8.17 22.14
CA PHE A 68 26.23 8.48 23.46
C PHE A 68 25.59 9.73 24.06
N ILE A 69 25.44 10.80 23.27
CA ILE A 69 24.74 12.03 23.69
C ILE A 69 23.28 11.73 24.01
N THR A 70 22.55 10.98 23.17
CA THR A 70 21.14 10.63 23.45
C THR A 70 21.01 9.82 24.73
N LYS A 71 21.92 8.88 24.98
CA LYS A 71 21.95 8.08 26.21
C LYS A 71 22.19 8.96 27.45
N ILE A 72 23.13 9.90 27.38
CA ILE A 72 23.39 10.86 28.46
C ILE A 72 22.15 11.72 28.72
N PHE A 73 21.58 12.36 27.68
CA PHE A 73 20.39 13.20 27.83
C PHE A 73 19.18 12.41 28.38
N SER A 74 18.98 11.17 27.94
CA SER A 74 17.91 10.30 28.44
C SER A 74 18.10 9.91 29.91
N ALA A 75 19.34 9.76 30.37
CA ALA A 75 19.66 9.47 31.78
C ALA A 75 19.47 10.68 32.70
N PHE A 76 19.55 11.90 32.17
CA PHE A 76 19.27 13.14 32.91
C PHE A 76 17.78 13.54 32.87
N ALA A 77 17.01 13.04 31.91
CA ALA A 77 15.58 13.37 31.73
C ALA A 77 14.62 12.44 32.49
N SER A 78 15.11 11.48 33.28
CA SER A 78 14.34 10.42 33.94
C SER A 78 13.50 10.88 35.15
N SER A 79 13.07 12.14 35.22
CA SER A 79 12.26 12.69 36.32
C SER A 79 10.90 13.29 35.90
N ASN A 80 10.49 13.14 34.63
CA ASN A 80 9.14 13.54 34.18
C ASN A 80 8.54 12.53 33.19
N GLU A 81 8.15 11.36 33.70
CA GLU A 81 7.23 10.47 32.99
C GLU A 81 5.80 11.00 33.11
N ASN A 82 5.42 11.90 32.21
CA ASN A 82 4.05 11.95 31.73
C ASN A 82 4.08 11.39 30.31
N ALA A 83 3.67 10.13 30.17
CA ALA A 83 3.47 9.49 28.88
C ALA A 83 2.32 10.20 28.13
N ILE A 84 2.66 11.20 27.34
CA ILE A 84 1.72 11.83 26.41
C ILE A 84 1.47 10.83 25.27
N ASN A 85 0.30 10.19 25.32
CA ASN A 85 -0.20 9.25 24.31
C ASN A 85 -0.37 9.94 22.94
N GLY A 86 -0.02 9.24 21.85
CA GLY A 86 -0.19 9.70 20.47
C GLY A 86 0.84 9.11 19.50
N THR A 87 0.50 9.06 18.20
CA THR A 87 1.41 8.61 17.13
C THR A 87 2.66 9.49 17.04
N LEU A 88 3.79 8.96 16.52
CA LEU A 88 5.02 9.76 16.35
C LEU A 88 4.77 11.08 15.61
N MET A 89 3.84 11.08 14.66
CA MET A 89 3.48 12.27 13.90
C MET A 89 2.75 13.33 14.72
N SER A 90 1.93 12.93 15.71
CA SER A 90 1.28 13.89 16.62
C SER A 90 2.31 14.59 17.52
N LYS A 91 3.39 13.91 17.90
CA LYS A 91 4.50 14.49 18.67
C LYS A 91 5.30 15.52 17.86
N ILE A 92 5.43 15.32 16.54
CA ILE A 92 6.21 16.18 15.65
C ILE A 92 5.43 17.43 15.22
N ALA A 93 4.10 17.39 15.16
CA ALA A 93 3.30 18.44 14.53
C ALA A 93 2.51 19.36 15.48
N LYS A 94 2.42 19.05 16.78
CA LYS A 94 1.45 19.66 17.74
C LYS A 94 1.51 21.19 17.85
N ASP A 95 2.68 21.83 17.66
CA ASP A 95 2.86 23.27 17.89
C ASP A 95 3.29 24.09 16.65
N LYS A 96 3.16 23.55 15.43
CA LYS A 96 3.69 24.21 14.22
C LYS A 96 2.67 24.25 13.08
N SER A 97 1.62 25.06 13.20
CA SER A 97 0.81 25.41 12.03
C SER A 97 1.63 26.25 11.04
N ILE A 98 1.46 26.00 9.75
CA ILE A 98 2.19 26.71 8.68
C ILE A 98 1.19 27.47 7.81
N LYS A 99 1.10 28.79 8.02
CA LYS A 99 0.26 29.68 7.20
C LYS A 99 0.72 29.69 5.75
N LEU A 100 -0.24 29.80 4.83
CA LEU A 100 0.04 29.98 3.40
C LEU A 100 0.85 31.28 3.22
N ASN A 101 1.80 31.27 2.29
CA ASN A 101 2.69 32.41 1.99
C ASN A 101 3.58 32.90 3.16
N SER A 102 3.66 32.18 4.28
CA SER A 102 4.64 32.46 5.32
C SER A 102 6.07 32.13 4.88
N GLU A 103 7.08 32.67 5.57
CA GLU A 103 8.48 32.33 5.31
C GLU A 103 8.74 30.80 5.40
N LYS A 104 8.15 30.14 6.40
CA LYS A 104 8.22 28.67 6.54
C LYS A 104 7.55 27.93 5.38
N PHE A 105 6.46 28.49 4.84
CA PHE A 105 5.81 27.92 3.66
C PHE A 105 6.76 27.92 2.46
N TYR A 106 7.39 29.06 2.17
CA TYR A 106 8.35 29.17 1.07
C TYR A 106 9.63 28.37 1.32
N SER A 107 10.11 28.29 2.56
CA SER A 107 11.26 27.45 2.91
C SER A 107 11.02 25.97 2.55
N GLY A 108 9.82 25.44 2.80
CA GLY A 108 9.47 24.06 2.40
C GLY A 108 9.32 23.88 0.88
N VAL A 109 8.85 24.91 0.17
CA VAL A 109 8.76 24.93 -1.30
C VAL A 109 10.16 24.92 -1.92
N GLU A 110 11.06 25.79 -1.45
CA GLU A 110 12.45 25.86 -1.89
C GLU A 110 13.24 24.60 -1.53
N GLN A 111 12.99 24.02 -0.34
CA GLN A 111 13.56 22.74 0.06
C GLN A 111 13.25 21.66 -0.98
N PHE A 112 11.96 21.50 -1.32
CA PHE A 112 11.54 20.51 -2.30
C PHE A 112 12.18 20.75 -3.67
N TYR A 113 12.11 21.99 -4.17
CA TYR A 113 12.71 22.36 -5.46
C TYR A 113 14.19 22.00 -5.52
N ASN A 114 14.98 22.47 -4.56
CA ASN A 114 16.43 22.28 -4.56
C ASN A 114 16.81 20.79 -4.42
N ASN A 115 16.06 20.02 -3.65
CA ASN A 115 16.35 18.60 -3.45
C ASN A 115 15.99 17.76 -4.68
N ILE A 116 14.83 17.99 -5.30
CA ILE A 116 14.46 17.26 -6.53
C ILE A 116 15.33 17.71 -7.71
N LYS A 117 15.75 18.97 -7.75
CA LYS A 117 16.73 19.47 -8.73
C LYS A 117 18.05 18.70 -8.61
N GLU A 118 18.62 18.59 -7.41
CA GLU A 118 19.88 17.88 -7.18
C GLU A 118 19.76 16.37 -7.53
N ILE A 119 18.64 15.73 -7.18
CA ILE A 119 18.34 14.35 -7.62
C ILE A 119 18.34 14.24 -9.16
N SER A 120 17.75 15.21 -9.84
CA SER A 120 17.68 15.23 -11.31
C SER A 120 19.06 15.46 -11.95
N GLU A 121 19.91 16.27 -11.33
CA GLU A 121 21.30 16.48 -11.73
C GLU A 121 22.12 15.19 -11.57
N GLU A 122 22.06 14.54 -10.41
CA GLU A 122 22.78 13.29 -10.16
C GLU A 122 22.37 12.16 -11.11
N ALA A 123 21.07 12.04 -11.39
CA ALA A 123 20.56 11.04 -12.33
C ALA A 123 21.04 11.30 -13.75
N ARG A 124 21.01 12.57 -14.19
CA ARG A 124 21.52 12.98 -15.50
C ARG A 124 23.01 12.68 -15.64
N ASP A 125 23.80 12.98 -14.61
CA ASP A 125 25.25 12.73 -14.61
C ASP A 125 25.59 11.23 -14.71
N LYS A 126 24.71 10.36 -14.19
CA LYS A 126 24.81 8.90 -14.30
C LYS A 126 24.07 8.31 -15.51
N ASN A 127 23.48 9.14 -16.37
CA ASN A 127 22.65 8.73 -17.51
C ASN A 127 21.49 7.80 -17.12
N VAL A 128 20.89 8.02 -15.95
CA VAL A 128 19.71 7.30 -15.48
C VAL A 128 18.48 8.16 -15.77
N PRO A 129 17.52 7.71 -16.61
CA PRO A 129 16.30 8.47 -16.88
C PRO A 129 15.41 8.52 -15.63
N ILE A 130 14.62 9.58 -15.53
CA ILE A 130 13.58 9.77 -14.49
C ILE A 130 12.23 9.99 -15.18
N ILE A 131 11.17 9.35 -14.67
CA ILE A 131 9.79 9.80 -14.88
C ILE A 131 9.27 10.37 -13.56
N ILE A 132 8.65 11.55 -13.60
CA ILE A 132 8.09 12.21 -12.41
C ILE A 132 6.56 12.34 -12.51
N GLY A 133 5.83 12.06 -11.44
CA GLY A 133 4.38 12.23 -11.36
C GLY A 133 4.00 13.41 -10.48
N ASN A 134 3.01 14.20 -10.90
CA ASN A 134 2.41 15.20 -10.01
C ASN A 134 1.59 14.53 -8.90
N LEU A 135 1.33 15.24 -7.81
CA LEU A 135 0.73 14.70 -6.61
C LEU A 135 -0.79 14.85 -6.61
N VAL A 136 -1.47 13.88 -6.03
CA VAL A 136 -2.93 13.83 -5.90
C VAL A 136 -3.30 13.64 -4.43
N SER A 137 -4.37 14.28 -3.99
CA SER A 137 -4.85 14.16 -2.60
C SER A 137 -6.38 14.18 -2.54
N ASN A 138 -6.93 13.79 -1.40
CA ASN A 138 -8.37 13.91 -1.16
C ASN A 138 -8.74 15.38 -0.97
N LEU A 139 -9.58 15.88 -1.87
CA LEU A 139 -10.00 17.28 -1.88
C LEU A 139 -11.34 17.48 -1.18
N LYS A 140 -12.30 16.57 -1.37
CA LYS A 140 -13.71 16.83 -1.05
C LYS A 140 -14.27 16.09 0.16
N ASP A 141 -13.71 14.95 0.56
CA ASP A 141 -14.32 14.09 1.58
C ASP A 141 -13.77 14.29 2.99
N GLN A 142 -12.71 15.09 3.13
CA GLN A 142 -12.09 15.38 4.42
C GLN A 142 -11.82 16.87 4.56
N LYS A 143 -12.24 17.42 5.72
CA LYS A 143 -12.07 18.84 6.04
C LYS A 143 -10.60 19.15 6.36
N PRO A 144 -10.14 20.38 6.14
CA PRO A 144 -8.85 20.84 6.64
C PRO A 144 -8.67 20.52 8.14
N PHE A 145 -7.46 20.15 8.55
CA PHE A 145 -7.19 19.80 9.94
C PHE A 145 -7.05 21.03 10.83
N ILE A 146 -6.27 22.02 10.39
CA ILE A 146 -6.03 23.25 11.13
C ILE A 146 -6.53 24.42 10.28
N SER A 147 -7.59 25.08 10.75
CA SER A 147 -8.18 26.23 10.07
C SER A 147 -7.79 27.53 10.77
N ILE A 148 -6.85 28.26 10.17
CA ILE A 148 -6.35 29.54 10.67
C ILE A 148 -6.67 30.67 9.69
N GLN A 149 -6.84 31.88 10.22
CA GLN A 149 -6.99 33.07 9.38
C GLN A 149 -5.68 33.33 8.62
N THR A 150 -5.80 33.51 7.30
CA THR A 150 -4.69 33.79 6.39
C THR A 150 -4.95 35.11 5.69
N ASP A 151 -3.97 36.01 5.65
CA ASP A 151 -4.15 37.35 5.12
C ASP A 151 -4.51 37.33 3.62
N GLY A 152 -5.50 38.15 3.23
CA GLY A 152 -6.05 38.16 1.87
C GLY A 152 -6.95 36.97 1.52
N PHE A 153 -7.10 36.00 2.43
CA PHE A 153 -7.95 34.83 2.28
C PHE A 153 -8.91 34.67 3.47
N GLY A 154 -9.88 33.76 3.33
CA GLY A 154 -10.67 33.28 4.48
C GLY A 154 -9.91 32.23 5.28
N ASN A 155 -10.58 31.62 6.25
CA ASN A 155 -10.05 30.40 6.89
C ASN A 155 -10.38 29.14 6.05
N ALA A 156 -9.59 28.08 6.24
CA ALA A 156 -9.69 26.87 5.43
C ALA A 156 -11.08 26.20 5.50
N ASN A 157 -11.70 26.16 6.69
CA ASN A 157 -13.02 25.54 6.90
C ASN A 157 -14.15 26.28 6.18
N GLU A 158 -14.11 27.62 6.15
CA GLU A 158 -15.08 28.43 5.41
C GLU A 158 -14.98 28.17 3.90
N ILE A 159 -13.76 28.17 3.36
CA ILE A 159 -13.53 27.90 1.94
C ILE A 159 -13.97 26.47 1.58
N TYR A 160 -13.65 25.49 2.42
CA TYR A 160 -14.08 24.11 2.25
C TYR A 160 -15.62 23.97 2.26
N SER A 161 -16.29 24.71 3.14
CA SER A 161 -17.76 24.74 3.20
C SER A 161 -18.39 25.37 1.95
N LYS A 162 -17.76 26.44 1.42
CA LYS A 162 -18.15 27.03 0.12
C LYS A 162 -17.95 26.02 -1.02
N ALA A 163 -16.85 25.29 -1.04
CA ALA A 163 -16.57 24.25 -2.04
C ALA A 163 -17.66 23.16 -2.04
N LYS A 164 -18.05 22.67 -0.86
CA LYS A 164 -19.17 21.72 -0.72
C LYS A 164 -20.50 22.26 -1.22
N LYS A 165 -20.77 23.56 -1.02
CA LYS A 165 -21.99 24.20 -1.53
C LYS A 165 -21.98 24.23 -3.06
N GLU A 166 -20.89 24.65 -3.67
CA GLU A 166 -20.74 24.69 -5.14
C GLU A 166 -20.83 23.29 -5.76
N LEU A 167 -20.26 22.27 -5.10
CA LEU A 167 -20.37 20.88 -5.56
C LEU A 167 -21.83 20.41 -5.54
N LYS A 168 -22.57 20.72 -4.47
CA LYS A 168 -24.00 20.38 -4.37
C LYS A 168 -24.87 21.06 -5.42
N THR A 169 -24.47 22.24 -5.90
CA THR A 169 -25.18 22.96 -6.96
C THR A 169 -24.73 22.55 -8.38
N GLY A 170 -23.82 21.58 -8.50
CA GLY A 170 -23.31 21.10 -9.79
C GLY A 170 -22.20 21.97 -10.41
N ASN A 171 -21.70 22.98 -9.68
CA ASN A 171 -20.64 23.86 -10.15
C ASN A 171 -19.25 23.24 -9.90
N ASN A 172 -18.99 22.08 -10.50
CA ASN A 172 -17.83 21.24 -10.17
C ASN A 172 -16.48 21.95 -10.37
N ILE A 173 -16.32 22.75 -11.42
CA ILE A 173 -15.06 23.50 -11.68
C ILE A 173 -14.76 24.49 -10.55
N LYS A 174 -15.79 25.22 -10.08
CA LYS A 174 -15.65 26.18 -8.99
C LYS A 174 -15.45 25.46 -7.66
N ALA A 175 -16.13 24.34 -7.46
CA ALA A 175 -15.92 23.48 -6.29
C ALA A 175 -14.49 22.96 -6.21
N ASP A 176 -13.92 22.44 -7.31
CA ASP A 176 -12.53 21.99 -7.39
C ASP A 176 -11.56 23.09 -6.98
N SER A 177 -11.69 24.27 -7.59
CA SER A 177 -10.86 25.45 -7.28
C SER A 177 -10.92 25.82 -5.80
N LEU A 178 -12.12 25.80 -5.19
CA LEU A 178 -12.31 26.09 -3.77
C LEU A 178 -11.77 24.98 -2.88
N PHE A 179 -11.89 23.70 -3.24
CA PHE A 179 -11.30 22.61 -2.47
C PHE A 179 -9.77 22.66 -2.48
N ARG A 180 -9.15 22.97 -3.62
CA ARG A 180 -7.70 23.18 -3.72
C ARG A 180 -7.25 24.35 -2.85
N LEU A 181 -7.98 25.47 -2.87
CA LEU A 181 -7.71 26.60 -1.99
C LEU A 181 -7.86 26.22 -0.51
N ALA A 182 -8.90 25.48 -0.14
CA ALA A 182 -9.09 25.00 1.23
C ALA A 182 -7.95 24.07 1.69
N LYS A 183 -7.46 23.19 0.81
CA LYS A 183 -6.27 22.37 1.05
C LYS A 183 -5.04 23.23 1.28
N ASP A 184 -4.80 24.24 0.45
CA ASP A 184 -3.62 25.10 0.56
C ASP A 184 -3.68 26.03 1.79
N LEU A 185 -4.88 26.36 2.27
CA LEU A 185 -5.12 27.10 3.52
C LEU A 185 -5.05 26.21 4.78
N ASP A 186 -5.01 24.88 4.64
CA ASP A 186 -4.85 23.97 5.78
C ASP A 186 -3.52 24.25 6.48
N GLY A 187 -3.60 24.64 7.75
CA GLY A 187 -2.45 24.96 8.57
C GLY A 187 -1.61 23.72 8.90
N LEU A 188 -2.15 22.51 8.76
CA LEU A 188 -1.43 21.25 8.89
C LEU A 188 -1.10 20.67 7.51
N ARG A 189 0.07 21.06 7.00
CA ARG A 189 0.57 20.74 5.65
C ARG A 189 1.14 19.32 5.50
N PHE A 190 0.34 18.30 5.78
CA PHE A 190 0.65 16.92 5.36
C PHE A 190 0.43 16.73 3.86
N ARG A 191 -0.68 17.27 3.33
CA ARG A 191 -0.90 17.37 1.89
C ARG A 191 0.07 18.36 1.27
N ALA A 192 0.51 18.05 0.06
CA ALA A 192 1.36 18.96 -0.70
C ALA A 192 0.50 20.15 -1.17
N PRO A 193 0.96 21.40 -1.01
CA PRO A 193 0.28 22.56 -1.59
C PRO A 193 0.39 22.53 -3.13
N GLU A 194 -0.48 23.27 -3.82
CA GLU A 194 -0.46 23.32 -5.31
C GLU A 194 0.91 23.77 -5.85
N LYS A 195 1.64 24.59 -5.06
CA LYS A 195 3.00 25.05 -5.38
C LYS A 195 4.00 23.90 -5.61
N ILE A 196 3.82 22.74 -4.97
CA ILE A 196 4.67 21.56 -5.20
C ILE A 196 4.42 20.97 -6.60
N ASN A 197 3.18 20.88 -7.05
CA ASN A 197 2.88 20.43 -8.42
C ASN A 197 3.43 21.40 -9.47
N ILE A 198 3.39 22.72 -9.21
CA ILE A 198 4.04 23.73 -10.06
C ILE A 198 5.57 23.52 -10.12
N ILE A 199 6.20 23.15 -9.01
CA ILE A 199 7.64 22.81 -9.00
C ILE A 199 7.91 21.56 -9.83
N ILE A 200 7.11 20.52 -9.68
CA ILE A 200 7.24 19.28 -10.48
C ILE A 200 7.17 19.60 -11.96
N ASP A 201 6.25 20.48 -12.38
CA ASP A 201 6.15 20.96 -13.75
C ASP A 201 7.40 21.74 -14.19
N SER A 202 7.93 22.59 -13.31
CA SER A 202 9.12 23.40 -13.59
C SER A 202 10.36 22.52 -13.78
N ILE A 203 10.58 21.55 -12.90
CA ILE A 203 11.72 20.61 -12.97
C ILE A 203 11.59 19.70 -14.19
N SER A 204 10.38 19.19 -14.47
CA SER A 204 10.13 18.38 -15.67
C SER A 204 10.53 19.14 -16.94
N ASN A 205 10.23 20.44 -17.03
CA ASN A 205 10.65 21.27 -18.16
C ASN A 205 12.16 21.59 -18.15
N GLU A 206 12.74 21.95 -16.99
CA GLU A 206 14.17 22.30 -16.87
C GLU A 206 15.09 21.13 -17.25
N PHE A 207 14.72 19.91 -16.86
CA PHE A 207 15.51 18.69 -17.11
C PHE A 207 14.99 17.81 -18.24
N ASN A 208 13.92 18.23 -18.92
CA ASN A 208 13.22 17.46 -19.95
C ASN A 208 12.82 16.05 -19.48
N LEU A 209 12.29 15.95 -18.25
CA LEU A 209 11.83 14.69 -17.67
C LEU A 209 10.41 14.38 -18.14
N PRO A 210 10.11 13.16 -18.61
CA PRO A 210 8.74 12.72 -18.82
C PRO A 210 7.90 12.85 -17.55
N LYS A 211 6.69 13.38 -17.71
CA LYS A 211 5.78 13.67 -16.60
C LYS A 211 4.47 12.91 -16.72
N VAL A 212 4.04 12.29 -15.62
CA VAL A 212 2.72 11.67 -15.50
C VAL A 212 1.73 12.66 -14.84
N PRO A 213 0.67 13.11 -15.54
CA PRO A 213 -0.29 14.06 -15.01
C PRO A 213 -1.36 13.38 -14.12
N LEU A 214 -0.91 12.72 -13.06
CA LEU A 214 -1.75 11.97 -12.12
C LEU A 214 -2.93 12.78 -11.56
N ASP A 215 -2.77 14.06 -11.22
CA ASP A 215 -3.86 14.93 -10.73
C ASP A 215 -5.01 14.99 -11.74
N SER A 216 -4.70 15.22 -13.02
CA SER A 216 -5.70 15.24 -14.09
C SER A 216 -6.30 13.86 -14.35
N ILE A 217 -5.49 12.80 -14.32
CA ILE A 217 -5.93 11.41 -14.52
C ILE A 217 -6.89 10.98 -13.41
N PHE A 218 -6.60 11.31 -12.15
CA PHE A 218 -7.48 10.97 -11.04
C PHE A 218 -8.79 11.77 -11.07
N ASN A 219 -8.72 13.06 -11.45
CA ASN A 219 -9.91 13.88 -11.64
C ASN A 219 -10.80 13.33 -12.76
N SER A 220 -10.23 12.96 -13.91
CA SER A 220 -11.00 12.39 -15.03
C SER A 220 -11.65 11.03 -14.70
N ASN A 221 -11.09 10.30 -13.73
CA ASN A 221 -11.64 9.03 -13.23
C ASN A 221 -12.56 9.21 -12.00
N SER A 222 -12.83 10.45 -11.59
CA SER A 222 -13.76 10.78 -10.51
C SER A 222 -15.07 11.31 -11.09
N GLN A 223 -16.22 10.81 -10.60
CA GLN A 223 -17.54 11.09 -11.19
C GLN A 223 -17.87 12.59 -11.33
N ASP A 224 -17.42 13.41 -10.38
CA ASP A 224 -17.62 14.85 -10.34
C ASP A 224 -16.37 15.65 -10.75
N GLY A 225 -15.32 14.97 -11.22
CA GLY A 225 -14.05 15.60 -11.55
C GLY A 225 -13.17 15.95 -10.35
N ILE A 226 -13.53 15.51 -9.14
CA ILE A 226 -12.84 15.88 -7.89
C ILE A 226 -12.50 14.63 -7.08
N VAL A 227 -11.21 14.45 -6.78
CA VAL A 227 -10.72 13.29 -6.02
C VAL A 227 -11.22 13.30 -4.58
N GLY A 228 -11.68 12.13 -4.13
CA GLY A 228 -12.08 11.89 -2.75
C GLY A 228 -11.79 10.45 -2.32
N ASN A 229 -12.69 9.90 -1.51
CA ASN A 229 -12.61 8.56 -0.94
C ASN A 229 -12.69 7.44 -1.99
N ASN A 230 -13.07 7.76 -3.24
CA ASN A 230 -13.00 6.82 -4.35
C ASN A 230 -11.56 6.34 -4.62
N PHE A 231 -10.58 7.22 -4.40
CA PHE A 231 -9.16 6.90 -4.63
C PHE A 231 -8.24 7.14 -3.43
N MET A 232 -8.75 7.68 -2.31
CA MET A 232 -7.94 7.99 -1.13
C MET A 232 -8.55 7.41 0.15
N VAL A 233 -7.76 6.76 1.00
CA VAL A 233 -8.23 6.24 2.31
C VAL A 233 -8.29 7.33 3.38
N ASP A 234 -7.42 8.32 3.26
CA ASP A 234 -7.32 9.51 4.10
C ASP A 234 -7.11 10.79 3.26
N HIS A 235 -6.41 11.79 3.78
CA HIS A 235 -6.12 13.02 3.05
C HIS A 235 -5.19 12.85 1.84
N LEU A 236 -4.29 11.87 1.85
CA LEU A 236 -3.21 11.80 0.86
C LEU A 236 -2.75 10.38 0.50
N HIS A 237 -3.19 9.36 1.23
CA HIS A 237 -2.84 7.97 0.94
C HIS A 237 -3.85 7.36 -0.03
N PRO A 238 -3.40 6.83 -1.18
CA PRO A 238 -4.29 6.18 -2.14
C PRO A 238 -4.95 4.91 -1.59
N THR A 239 -6.15 4.59 -2.09
CA THR A 239 -6.74 3.25 -1.97
C THR A 239 -5.97 2.26 -2.85
N THR A 240 -6.29 0.96 -2.75
CA THR A 240 -5.78 -0.05 -3.69
C THR A 240 -6.08 0.31 -5.14
N ASN A 241 -7.26 0.87 -5.43
CA ASN A 241 -7.59 1.39 -6.77
C ASN A 241 -6.78 2.64 -7.14
N GLY A 242 -6.50 3.53 -6.18
CA GLY A 242 -5.63 4.69 -6.41
C GLY A 242 -4.20 4.27 -6.74
N TYR A 243 -3.62 3.31 -6.00
CA TYR A 243 -2.29 2.78 -6.32
C TYR A 243 -2.25 2.06 -7.67
N ARG A 244 -3.30 1.31 -8.04
CA ARG A 244 -3.42 0.72 -9.37
C ARG A 244 -3.41 1.78 -10.47
N LEU A 245 -4.14 2.87 -10.29
CA LEU A 245 -4.19 3.97 -11.26
C LEU A 245 -2.82 4.66 -11.40
N ILE A 246 -2.10 4.87 -10.29
CA ILE A 246 -0.72 5.39 -10.31
C ILE A 246 0.19 4.44 -11.09
N GLY A 247 0.23 3.16 -10.71
CA GLY A 247 1.09 2.15 -11.35
C GLY A 247 0.83 2.01 -12.85
N LYS A 248 -0.45 1.98 -13.23
CA LYS A 248 -0.89 1.99 -14.63
C LYS A 248 -0.38 3.22 -15.39
N SER A 249 -0.56 4.41 -14.81
CA SER A 249 -0.19 5.67 -15.47
C SER A 249 1.33 5.78 -15.67
N PHE A 250 2.13 5.35 -14.70
CA PHE A 250 3.59 5.28 -14.87
C PHE A 250 3.98 4.24 -15.91
N TYR A 251 3.37 3.06 -15.91
CA TYR A 251 3.64 2.03 -16.90
C TYR A 251 3.34 2.50 -18.33
N GLU A 252 2.20 3.17 -18.53
CA GLU A 252 1.84 3.75 -19.84
C GLU A 252 2.87 4.80 -20.30
N GLU A 253 3.39 5.63 -19.39
CA GLU A 253 4.46 6.57 -19.72
C GLU A 253 5.79 5.84 -20.03
N MET A 254 6.12 4.75 -19.31
CA MET A 254 7.30 3.92 -19.62
C MET A 254 7.22 3.32 -21.03
N VAL A 255 6.04 2.82 -21.44
CA VAL A 255 5.80 2.30 -22.80
C VAL A 255 6.00 3.41 -23.83
N LYS A 256 5.36 4.57 -23.61
CA LYS A 256 5.42 5.73 -24.50
C LYS A 256 6.85 6.24 -24.70
N GLN A 257 7.65 6.27 -23.63
CA GLN A 257 9.05 6.70 -23.66
C GLN A 257 10.01 5.60 -24.12
N LYS A 258 9.51 4.39 -24.39
CA LYS A 258 10.31 3.22 -24.80
C LYS A 258 11.38 2.81 -23.78
N PHE A 259 11.09 3.00 -22.48
CA PHE A 259 11.98 2.58 -21.39
C PHE A 259 11.84 1.09 -21.03
N LEU A 260 10.84 0.40 -21.58
CA LEU A 260 10.71 -1.05 -21.45
C LEU A 260 11.57 -1.79 -22.50
N PRO A 261 12.03 -3.02 -22.21
CA PRO A 261 12.77 -3.85 -23.17
C PRO A 261 12.03 -3.98 -24.50
N GLN A 262 12.68 -3.58 -25.60
CA GLN A 262 12.08 -3.57 -26.95
C GLN A 262 12.14 -4.94 -27.65
N ASN A 263 12.91 -5.89 -27.11
CA ASN A 263 13.17 -7.18 -27.75
C ASN A 263 12.04 -8.19 -27.56
N GLU A 264 11.04 -7.86 -26.74
CA GLU A 264 9.89 -8.71 -26.49
C GLU A 264 8.69 -8.21 -27.29
N THR A 265 8.26 -9.00 -28.26
CA THR A 265 7.00 -8.73 -28.97
C THR A 265 5.85 -8.84 -27.98
N GLN A 266 5.04 -7.80 -27.87
CA GLN A 266 3.87 -7.82 -26.99
C GLN A 266 2.91 -8.94 -27.40
N GLN A 267 2.90 -10.06 -26.66
CA GLN A 267 2.07 -11.23 -26.98
C GLN A 267 0.60 -11.04 -26.59
N ILE A 268 0.33 -10.16 -25.62
CA ILE A 268 -0.99 -9.95 -25.04
C ILE A 268 -1.29 -8.44 -25.06
N PRO A 269 -2.45 -7.98 -25.56
CA PRO A 269 -2.84 -6.57 -25.50
C PRO A 269 -2.82 -6.01 -24.07
N PHE A 270 -2.42 -4.75 -23.91
CA PHE A 270 -2.22 -4.13 -22.58
C PHE A 270 -3.45 -4.23 -21.67
N ASN A 271 -4.67 -3.98 -22.18
CA ASN A 271 -5.90 -4.09 -21.39
C ASN A 271 -6.12 -5.49 -20.79
N LYS A 272 -5.71 -6.56 -21.50
CA LYS A 272 -5.75 -7.93 -20.98
C LYS A 272 -4.64 -8.17 -19.95
N GLN A 273 -3.46 -7.57 -20.12
CA GLN A 273 -2.38 -7.63 -19.12
C GLN A 273 -2.77 -6.91 -17.83
N ASP A 274 -3.34 -5.72 -17.91
CA ASP A 274 -3.83 -4.93 -16.77
C ASP A 274 -4.90 -5.73 -16.00
N SER A 275 -5.88 -6.27 -16.72
CA SER A 275 -6.92 -7.15 -16.15
C SER A 275 -6.33 -8.40 -15.48
N ALA A 276 -5.29 -9.01 -16.06
CA ALA A 276 -4.63 -10.18 -15.48
C ALA A 276 -3.80 -9.81 -14.24
N THR A 277 -3.12 -8.66 -14.26
CA THR A 277 -2.33 -8.13 -13.14
C THR A 277 -3.24 -7.87 -11.93
N ILE A 278 -4.41 -7.26 -12.16
CA ILE A 278 -5.41 -7.03 -11.11
C ILE A 278 -5.92 -8.34 -10.51
N LYS A 279 -6.13 -9.38 -11.34
CA LYS A 279 -6.58 -10.71 -10.88
C LYS A 279 -5.53 -11.49 -10.11
N ASN A 280 -4.25 -11.23 -10.37
CA ASN A 280 -3.12 -11.99 -9.82
C ASN A 280 -2.29 -11.20 -8.79
N ILE A 281 -2.79 -10.06 -8.32
CA ILE A 281 -2.10 -9.28 -7.29
C ILE A 281 -2.03 -10.09 -5.98
N MET A 282 -0.85 -10.11 -5.37
CA MET A 282 -0.62 -10.77 -4.07
C MET A 282 -1.16 -9.89 -2.94
N PHE A 283 -2.49 -9.80 -2.86
CA PHE A 283 -3.21 -9.00 -1.87
C PHE A 283 -4.55 -9.67 -1.55
N THR A 284 -4.74 -10.10 -0.31
CA THR A 284 -5.90 -10.88 0.14
C THR A 284 -7.02 -10.01 0.71
N GLU A 285 -8.21 -10.59 0.89
CA GLU A 285 -9.29 -9.96 1.66
C GLU A 285 -8.83 -9.60 3.08
N LEU A 286 -8.04 -10.47 3.73
CA LEU A 286 -7.48 -10.20 5.05
C LEU A 286 -6.59 -8.95 5.05
N ASP A 287 -5.76 -8.75 4.02
CA ASP A 287 -4.91 -7.56 3.91
C ASP A 287 -5.74 -6.28 3.81
N GLN A 288 -6.83 -6.32 3.01
CA GLN A 288 -7.79 -5.23 2.92
C GLN A 288 -8.42 -4.94 4.29
N THR A 289 -8.93 -5.98 4.98
CA THR A 289 -9.59 -5.82 6.29
C THR A 289 -8.65 -5.29 7.36
N ILE A 290 -7.40 -5.78 7.43
CA ILE A 290 -6.37 -5.25 8.33
C ILE A 290 -6.11 -3.77 8.00
N GLY A 291 -5.95 -3.43 6.72
CA GLY A 291 -5.76 -2.06 6.27
C GLY A 291 -6.92 -1.14 6.67
N ASP A 292 -8.16 -1.58 6.47
CA ASP A 292 -9.35 -0.81 6.81
C ASP A 292 -9.48 -0.60 8.32
N TYR A 293 -9.15 -1.61 9.13
CA TYR A 293 -9.17 -1.48 10.59
C TYR A 293 -8.05 -0.56 11.09
N LEU A 294 -6.84 -0.66 10.51
CA LEU A 294 -5.74 0.26 10.81
C LEU A 294 -6.12 1.71 10.48
N VAL A 295 -6.64 1.95 9.27
CA VAL A 295 -7.09 3.28 8.85
C VAL A 295 -8.20 3.81 9.75
N THR A 296 -9.16 2.96 10.13
CA THR A 296 -10.26 3.32 11.05
C THR A 296 -9.72 3.72 12.42
N SER A 297 -8.78 2.94 12.97
CA SER A 297 -8.09 3.25 14.23
C SER A 297 -7.32 4.56 14.15
N LEU A 298 -6.51 4.76 13.10
CA LEU A 298 -5.70 5.97 12.91
C LEU A 298 -6.54 7.24 12.70
N LYS A 299 -7.66 7.14 11.97
CA LYS A 299 -8.61 8.25 11.77
C LYS A 299 -9.47 8.54 13.00
N ASN A 300 -9.40 7.68 14.01
CA ASN A 300 -9.98 7.92 15.32
C ASN A 300 -8.98 8.58 16.29
N ASP A 301 -7.86 9.09 15.78
CA ASP A 301 -6.87 9.85 16.54
C ASP A 301 -6.59 11.21 15.87
N TRP A 302 -5.80 12.04 16.54
CA TRP A 302 -5.28 13.28 15.98
C TRP A 302 -4.47 12.98 14.71
N PRO A 303 -4.59 13.79 13.65
CA PRO A 303 -5.31 15.07 13.55
C PRO A 303 -6.77 14.97 13.09
N PHE A 304 -7.31 13.77 12.86
CA PHE A 304 -8.66 13.59 12.34
C PHE A 304 -9.73 13.82 13.41
N LYS A 305 -9.43 13.46 14.65
CA LYS A 305 -10.28 13.68 15.82
C LYS A 305 -9.47 14.21 16.99
N ASN A 306 -10.10 15.07 17.78
CA ASN A 306 -9.55 15.50 19.07
C ASN A 306 -9.74 14.40 20.13
N GLU A 307 -9.00 14.49 21.23
CA GLU A 307 -9.01 13.48 22.31
C GLU A 307 -10.43 13.22 22.85
N ASN A 308 -11.24 14.26 22.98
CA ASN A 308 -12.63 14.19 23.45
C ASN A 308 -13.62 13.65 22.41
N GLU A 309 -13.22 13.49 21.14
CA GLU A 309 -14.04 12.98 20.05
C GLU A 309 -13.73 11.51 19.72
N LYS A 310 -12.71 10.93 20.37
CA LYS A 310 -12.29 9.54 20.17
C LYS A 310 -13.38 8.57 20.60
N ILE A 311 -13.63 7.57 19.77
CA ILE A 311 -14.59 6.49 20.06
C ILE A 311 -13.77 5.25 20.50
N PRO A 312 -14.20 4.49 21.52
CA PRO A 312 -13.52 3.25 21.90
C PRO A 312 -13.36 2.29 20.71
N LEU A 313 -12.17 1.68 20.55
CA LEU A 313 -11.90 0.78 19.41
C LEU A 313 -12.84 -0.42 19.39
N SER A 314 -13.27 -0.93 20.55
CA SER A 314 -14.25 -2.02 20.66
C SER A 314 -15.62 -1.67 20.06
N SER A 315 -15.97 -0.38 19.99
CA SER A 315 -17.20 0.08 19.34
C SER A 315 -17.02 0.37 17.85
N LEU A 316 -15.79 0.62 17.40
CA LEU A 316 -15.48 0.89 15.99
C LEU A 316 -15.17 -0.38 15.19
N LEU A 317 -14.46 -1.31 15.81
CA LEU A 317 -13.95 -2.52 15.16
C LEU A 317 -14.78 -3.72 15.62
N VAL A 318 -16.00 -3.81 15.12
CA VAL A 318 -16.93 -4.91 15.42
C VAL A 318 -16.77 -6.01 14.37
N PRO A 319 -16.23 -7.19 14.74
CA PRO A 319 -16.01 -8.24 13.75
C PRO A 319 -17.32 -8.89 13.31
N ARG A 320 -17.53 -8.98 11.99
CA ARG A 320 -18.75 -9.54 11.37
C ARG A 320 -18.51 -10.90 10.73
N ASN A 321 -17.26 -11.22 10.40
CA ASN A 321 -16.88 -12.48 9.80
C ASN A 321 -15.53 -12.99 10.37
N PHE A 322 -15.06 -14.11 9.83
CA PHE A 322 -13.81 -14.72 10.28
C PHE A 322 -12.58 -13.85 9.94
N MET A 323 -12.51 -13.24 8.76
CA MET A 323 -11.41 -12.35 8.38
C MET A 323 -11.34 -11.12 9.29
N ASP A 324 -12.48 -10.52 9.64
CA ASP A 324 -12.57 -9.43 10.62
C ASP A 324 -11.99 -9.85 11.99
N SER A 325 -12.32 -11.06 12.44
CA SER A 325 -11.84 -11.59 13.72
C SER A 325 -10.32 -11.80 13.72
N VAL A 326 -9.78 -12.30 12.60
CA VAL A 326 -8.33 -12.47 12.42
C VAL A 326 -7.63 -11.11 12.33
N ALA A 327 -8.19 -10.16 11.57
CA ALA A 327 -7.66 -8.81 11.45
C ALA A 327 -7.61 -8.10 12.81
N LEU A 328 -8.66 -8.21 13.62
CA LEU A 328 -8.69 -7.61 14.96
C LEU A 328 -7.55 -8.11 15.85
N LYS A 329 -7.20 -9.40 15.79
CA LYS A 329 -6.03 -9.94 16.53
C LYS A 329 -4.71 -9.29 16.11
N VAL A 330 -4.58 -8.89 14.84
CA VAL A 330 -3.40 -8.16 14.35
C VAL A 330 -3.37 -6.73 14.91
N ILE A 331 -4.52 -6.04 14.90
CA ILE A 331 -4.65 -4.67 15.44
C ILE A 331 -4.35 -4.64 16.95
N GLU A 332 -4.78 -5.68 17.68
CA GLU A 332 -4.53 -5.84 19.11
C GLU A 332 -3.14 -6.41 19.42
N GLU A 333 -2.27 -6.56 18.40
CA GLU A 333 -0.90 -7.08 18.51
C GLU A 333 -0.81 -8.51 19.12
N LYS A 334 -1.91 -9.27 19.08
CA LYS A 334 -1.97 -10.65 19.60
C LYS A 334 -1.27 -11.65 18.68
N ILE A 335 -1.26 -11.36 17.38
CA ILE A 335 -0.58 -12.16 16.35
C ILE A 335 0.08 -11.23 15.34
N THR A 336 1.17 -11.71 14.73
CA THR A 336 1.81 -11.04 13.60
C THR A 336 0.97 -11.17 12.33
N TRP A 337 1.19 -10.29 11.36
CA TRP A 337 0.58 -10.39 10.03
C TRP A 337 0.80 -11.77 9.37
N ALA A 338 2.01 -12.32 9.50
CA ALA A 338 2.33 -13.63 8.93
C ALA A 338 1.53 -14.77 9.60
N GLU A 339 1.34 -14.72 10.92
CA GLU A 339 0.51 -15.69 11.64
C GLU A 339 -0.97 -15.54 11.28
N ALA A 340 -1.45 -14.31 11.07
CA ALA A 340 -2.80 -14.03 10.62
C ALA A 340 -3.07 -14.64 9.23
N GLN A 341 -2.13 -14.51 8.30
CA GLN A 341 -2.18 -15.14 6.98
C GLN A 341 -2.24 -16.67 7.07
N VAL A 342 -1.48 -17.28 7.99
CA VAL A 342 -1.53 -18.73 8.23
C VAL A 342 -2.85 -19.17 8.87
N GLU A 343 -3.40 -18.37 9.79
CA GLU A 343 -4.70 -18.64 10.40
C GLU A 343 -5.83 -18.60 9.35
N ALA A 344 -5.80 -17.58 8.48
CA ALA A 344 -6.71 -17.48 7.34
C ALA A 344 -6.54 -18.63 6.34
N ALA A 345 -5.31 -18.97 5.97
CA ALA A 345 -5.02 -20.11 5.10
C ALA A 345 -5.58 -21.41 5.70
N THR A 346 -5.35 -21.64 6.99
CA THR A 346 -5.84 -22.84 7.70
C THR A 346 -7.36 -22.90 7.74
N TYR A 347 -8.03 -21.76 7.91
CA TYR A 347 -9.49 -21.68 7.82
C TYR A 347 -10.03 -22.11 6.46
N TYR A 348 -9.45 -21.61 5.37
CA TYR A 348 -9.85 -22.01 4.02
C TYR A 348 -9.50 -23.46 3.71
N LEU A 349 -8.33 -23.94 4.15
CA LEU A 349 -7.93 -25.34 4.02
C LEU A 349 -8.94 -26.28 4.69
N ARG A 350 -9.40 -25.95 5.90
CA ARG A 350 -10.39 -26.76 6.65
C ARG A 350 -11.77 -26.77 6.00
N LYS A 351 -12.05 -25.81 5.12
CA LYS A 351 -13.27 -25.73 4.30
C LYS A 351 -13.09 -26.32 2.91
N ASP A 352 -11.95 -26.97 2.64
CA ASP A 352 -11.55 -27.49 1.33
C ASP A 352 -11.49 -26.41 0.22
N ASP A 353 -11.47 -25.12 0.60
CA ASP A 353 -11.28 -23.99 -0.31
C ASP A 353 -9.79 -23.80 -0.62
N ILE A 354 -9.29 -24.69 -1.48
CA ILE A 354 -7.87 -24.72 -1.84
C ILE A 354 -7.44 -23.46 -2.57
N LYS A 355 -8.31 -22.82 -3.35
CA LYS A 355 -7.98 -21.59 -4.06
C LYS A 355 -7.60 -20.48 -3.09
N ASN A 356 -8.41 -20.24 -2.05
CA ASN A 356 -8.10 -19.21 -1.07
C ASN A 356 -6.96 -19.62 -0.14
N TYR A 357 -6.85 -20.91 0.24
CA TYR A 357 -5.66 -21.42 0.94
C TYR A 357 -4.37 -21.06 0.18
N LEU A 358 -4.30 -21.38 -1.11
CA LEU A 358 -3.14 -21.09 -1.94
C LEU A 358 -2.89 -19.58 -2.07
N ASN A 359 -3.94 -18.76 -2.15
CA ASN A 359 -3.80 -17.30 -2.19
C ASN A 359 -3.05 -16.77 -0.96
N HIS A 360 -3.49 -17.16 0.25
CA HIS A 360 -2.84 -16.76 1.51
C HIS A 360 -1.40 -17.29 1.62
N MET A 361 -1.16 -18.55 1.22
CA MET A 361 0.20 -19.12 1.24
C MET A 361 1.14 -18.45 0.23
N ASN A 362 0.64 -18.08 -0.95
CA ASN A 362 1.43 -17.40 -1.97
C ASN A 362 1.80 -15.98 -1.54
N VAL A 363 0.90 -15.26 -0.86
CA VAL A 363 1.20 -13.94 -0.26
C VAL A 363 2.34 -14.04 0.76
N LEU A 364 2.36 -15.09 1.59
CA LEU A 364 3.47 -15.34 2.52
C LEU A 364 4.80 -15.61 1.80
N ILE A 365 4.79 -16.42 0.74
CA ILE A 365 6.00 -16.73 -0.04
C ILE A 365 6.50 -15.49 -0.78
N TYR A 366 5.58 -14.67 -1.31
CA TYR A 366 5.90 -13.41 -1.98
C TYR A 366 6.57 -12.42 -1.01
N GLN A 367 6.01 -12.25 0.19
CA GLN A 367 6.57 -11.35 1.21
C GLN A 367 7.87 -11.89 1.83
N TYR A 368 8.00 -13.22 1.96
CA TYR A 368 9.17 -13.88 2.52
C TYR A 368 9.76 -14.88 1.52
N PRO A 369 10.53 -14.43 0.52
CA PRO A 369 11.10 -15.30 -0.51
C PRO A 369 11.98 -16.43 0.03
N ALA A 370 12.52 -16.28 1.25
CA ALA A 370 13.25 -17.33 1.95
C ALA A 370 12.43 -18.60 2.21
N LEU A 371 11.09 -18.50 2.22
CA LEU A 371 10.19 -19.65 2.32
C LEU A 371 10.18 -20.50 1.04
N LYS A 372 10.54 -19.95 -0.12
CA LYS A 372 10.64 -20.61 -1.43
C LYS A 372 9.33 -21.14 -2.02
N ASP A 373 8.63 -22.01 -1.29
CA ASP A 373 7.45 -22.73 -1.75
C ASP A 373 6.50 -23.08 -0.59
N ILE A 374 5.34 -23.65 -0.93
CA ILE A 374 4.30 -24.01 0.03
C ILE A 374 4.78 -25.09 1.02
N PRO A 375 5.41 -26.21 0.61
CA PRO A 375 5.92 -27.21 1.55
C PRO A 375 6.88 -26.64 2.60
N ASN A 376 7.80 -25.76 2.21
CA ASN A 376 8.73 -25.12 3.13
C ASN A 376 8.03 -24.11 4.04
N ALA A 377 7.06 -23.35 3.52
CA ALA A 377 6.21 -22.48 4.34
C ALA A 377 5.42 -23.27 5.39
N VAL A 378 4.77 -24.38 4.99
CA VAL A 378 4.05 -25.28 5.90
C VAL A 378 4.98 -25.83 6.97
N LYS A 379 6.18 -26.32 6.58
CA LYS A 379 7.19 -26.82 7.52
C LYS A 379 7.61 -25.75 8.52
N TYR A 380 7.88 -24.53 8.06
CA TYR A 380 8.30 -23.42 8.91
C TYR A 380 7.23 -23.06 9.94
N PHE A 381 5.96 -22.94 9.54
CA PHE A 381 4.88 -22.61 10.46
C PHE A 381 4.42 -23.77 11.33
N TYR A 382 4.61 -25.02 10.89
CA TYR A 382 4.47 -26.21 11.73
C TYR A 382 5.47 -26.19 12.89
N GLN A 383 6.75 -25.90 12.62
CA GLN A 383 7.78 -25.79 13.67
C GLN A 383 7.48 -24.70 14.71
N LYS A 384 6.65 -23.72 14.34
CA LYS A 384 6.17 -22.64 15.23
C LYS A 384 4.82 -22.95 15.89
N ASN A 385 4.32 -24.18 15.79
CA ASN A 385 3.02 -24.61 16.32
C ASN A 385 1.83 -23.78 15.78
N LYS A 386 1.94 -23.28 14.54
CA LYS A 386 0.87 -22.49 13.88
C LYS A 386 0.05 -23.29 12.88
N ILE A 387 0.53 -24.47 12.51
CA ILE A 387 -0.14 -25.39 11.61
C ILE A 387 -0.30 -26.74 12.31
N ASN A 388 -1.49 -27.35 12.18
CA ASN A 388 -1.75 -28.71 12.63
C ASN A 388 -1.61 -29.68 11.44
N PRO A 389 -0.69 -30.66 11.47
CA PRO A 389 -0.54 -31.63 10.38
C PRO A 389 -1.81 -32.42 10.08
N LYS A 390 -2.69 -32.61 11.07
CA LYS A 390 -3.97 -33.31 10.87
C LYS A 390 -4.93 -32.58 9.92
N ASP A 391 -4.71 -31.30 9.67
CA ASP A 391 -5.50 -30.55 8.69
C ASP A 391 -5.18 -30.96 7.25
N PHE A 392 -4.03 -31.59 6.99
CA PHE A 392 -3.58 -32.02 5.67
C PHE A 392 -3.98 -33.48 5.40
N THR A 393 -5.28 -33.73 5.29
CA THR A 393 -5.81 -35.05 4.91
C THR A 393 -5.41 -35.41 3.47
N ASN A 394 -5.47 -36.70 3.12
CA ASN A 394 -5.20 -37.17 1.75
C ASN A 394 -6.09 -36.46 0.71
N LYS A 395 -7.36 -36.18 1.04
CA LYS A 395 -8.27 -35.35 0.23
C LYS A 395 -7.63 -34.00 -0.06
N ARG A 396 -7.30 -33.23 0.97
CA ARG A 396 -6.76 -31.86 0.83
C ARG A 396 -5.38 -31.82 0.18
N LEU A 397 -4.50 -32.76 0.51
CA LEU A 397 -3.20 -32.89 -0.16
C LEU A 397 -3.36 -33.17 -1.65
N GLY A 398 -4.35 -34.00 -2.01
CA GLY A 398 -4.72 -34.27 -3.40
C GLY A 398 -5.25 -33.03 -4.12
N LEU A 399 -6.14 -32.27 -3.47
CA LEU A 399 -6.67 -31.03 -4.03
C LEU A 399 -5.57 -29.96 -4.17
N ILE A 400 -4.70 -29.77 -3.18
CA ILE A 400 -3.54 -28.87 -3.28
C ILE A 400 -2.66 -29.26 -4.46
N ALA A 401 -2.35 -30.55 -4.63
CA ALA A 401 -1.56 -31.06 -5.74
C ALA A 401 -2.25 -30.80 -7.10
N LEU A 402 -3.57 -30.98 -7.18
CA LEU A 402 -4.35 -30.70 -8.39
C LEU A 402 -4.25 -29.22 -8.81
N PHE A 403 -4.45 -28.29 -7.86
CA PHE A 403 -4.37 -26.85 -8.12
C PHE A 403 -2.94 -26.37 -8.44
N THR A 404 -1.93 -27.02 -7.86
CA THR A 404 -0.51 -26.75 -8.16
C THR A 404 0.02 -27.49 -9.38
N LYS A 405 -0.87 -28.20 -10.10
CA LYS A 405 -0.59 -28.96 -11.34
C LYS A 405 0.36 -30.15 -11.17
N ASP A 406 0.54 -30.64 -9.95
CA ASP A 406 1.21 -31.93 -9.69
C ASP A 406 0.20 -33.07 -9.78
N TYR A 407 -0.20 -33.41 -11.02
CA TYR A 407 -1.27 -34.36 -11.28
C TYR A 407 -0.96 -35.78 -10.80
N ASN A 408 0.32 -36.18 -10.82
CA ASN A 408 0.74 -37.49 -10.31
C ASN A 408 0.51 -37.59 -8.80
N LYS A 409 0.93 -36.57 -8.05
CA LYS A 409 0.70 -36.50 -6.62
C LYS A 409 -0.79 -36.36 -6.29
N ALA A 410 -1.55 -35.60 -7.08
CA ALA A 410 -2.99 -35.48 -6.92
C ALA A 410 -3.68 -36.85 -7.00
N ILE A 411 -3.37 -37.62 -8.05
CA ILE A 411 -3.88 -38.99 -8.24
C ILE A 411 -3.48 -39.89 -7.06
N GLN A 412 -2.21 -39.84 -6.64
CA GLN A 412 -1.72 -40.66 -5.52
C GLN A 412 -2.50 -40.38 -4.23
N GLN A 413 -2.65 -39.10 -3.87
CA GLN A 413 -3.28 -38.68 -2.63
C GLN A 413 -4.79 -38.94 -2.64
N LEU A 414 -5.49 -38.59 -3.73
CA LEU A 414 -6.93 -38.80 -3.83
C LEU A 414 -7.32 -40.28 -3.84
N ASN A 415 -6.50 -41.16 -4.44
CA ASN A 415 -6.74 -42.61 -4.37
C ASN A 415 -6.48 -43.21 -2.98
N SER A 416 -5.72 -42.51 -2.13
CA SER A 416 -5.39 -42.96 -0.76
C SER A 416 -6.39 -42.46 0.30
N VAL A 417 -7.46 -41.78 -0.13
CA VAL A 417 -8.58 -41.43 0.74
C VAL A 417 -9.31 -42.71 1.18
N ASP A 418 -9.92 -42.73 2.36
CA ASP A 418 -10.61 -43.91 2.89
C ASP A 418 -11.76 -44.34 1.95
N GLN A 419 -11.93 -45.65 1.72
CA GLN A 419 -13.00 -46.19 0.87
C GLN A 419 -14.42 -45.82 1.31
N SER A 420 -14.62 -45.48 2.58
CA SER A 420 -15.88 -44.93 3.08
C SER A 420 -16.18 -43.51 2.57
N GLU A 421 -15.14 -42.72 2.27
CA GLU A 421 -15.21 -41.37 1.66
C GLU A 421 -15.27 -41.41 0.12
N PHE A 422 -15.05 -42.56 -0.54
CA PHE A 422 -15.29 -42.72 -1.99
C PHE A 422 -16.78 -42.60 -2.39
N LYS A 423 -17.66 -42.33 -1.42
CA LYS A 423 -19.04 -41.88 -1.64
C LYS A 423 -19.18 -40.35 -1.74
N ASP A 424 -18.08 -39.60 -1.72
CA ASP A 424 -18.06 -38.16 -1.98
C ASP A 424 -17.88 -37.91 -3.50
N PRO A 425 -18.91 -37.43 -4.21
CA PRO A 425 -18.82 -37.09 -5.63
C PRO A 425 -17.69 -36.10 -5.93
N GLU A 426 -17.33 -35.24 -4.98
CA GLU A 426 -16.24 -34.26 -5.15
C GLU A 426 -14.88 -34.94 -5.36
N ILE A 427 -14.57 -36.02 -4.63
CA ILE A 427 -13.30 -36.75 -4.78
C ILE A 427 -13.22 -37.39 -6.17
N LEU A 428 -14.31 -38.01 -6.61
CA LEU A 428 -14.39 -38.67 -7.92
C LEU A 428 -14.27 -37.67 -9.06
N TYR A 429 -14.94 -36.51 -8.94
CA TYR A 429 -14.81 -35.42 -9.90
C TYR A 429 -13.37 -34.91 -9.99
N ASN A 430 -12.72 -34.67 -8.85
CA ASN A 430 -11.33 -34.20 -8.82
C ASN A 430 -10.32 -35.26 -9.31
N LEU A 431 -10.57 -36.55 -9.06
CA LEU A 431 -9.82 -37.65 -9.67
C LEU A 431 -9.98 -37.66 -11.19
N ALA A 432 -11.20 -37.46 -11.70
CA ALA A 432 -11.45 -37.38 -13.14
C ALA A 432 -10.64 -36.23 -13.77
N LEU A 433 -10.64 -35.05 -13.15
CA LEU A 433 -9.82 -33.91 -13.58
C LEU A 433 -8.32 -34.22 -13.55
N ALA A 434 -7.84 -34.87 -12.49
CA ALA A 434 -6.43 -35.23 -12.34
C ALA A 434 -5.99 -36.25 -13.41
N TYR A 435 -6.79 -37.30 -13.64
CA TYR A 435 -6.54 -38.29 -14.69
C TYR A 435 -6.57 -37.68 -16.08
N TYR A 436 -7.56 -36.83 -16.37
CA TYR A 436 -7.66 -36.13 -17.65
C TYR A 436 -6.42 -35.25 -17.89
N SER A 437 -6.04 -34.45 -16.90
CA SER A 437 -4.86 -33.58 -16.98
C SER A 437 -3.55 -34.37 -17.11
N ASN A 438 -3.51 -35.60 -16.59
CA ASN A 438 -2.40 -36.55 -16.74
C ASN A 438 -2.53 -37.46 -17.98
N LYS A 439 -3.42 -37.12 -18.93
CA LYS A 439 -3.66 -37.85 -20.20
C LYS A 439 -4.16 -39.29 -20.05
N ASN A 440 -4.70 -39.67 -18.89
CA ASN A 440 -5.34 -40.97 -18.69
C ASN A 440 -6.85 -40.89 -18.89
N ILE A 441 -7.27 -40.83 -20.15
CA ILE A 441 -8.67 -40.58 -20.54
C ILE A 441 -9.61 -41.69 -20.03
N SER A 442 -9.19 -42.95 -20.11
CA SER A 442 -10.02 -44.09 -19.66
C SER A 442 -10.39 -43.99 -18.18
N LYS A 443 -9.41 -43.72 -17.31
CA LYS A 443 -9.66 -43.56 -15.87
C LYS A 443 -10.43 -42.28 -15.57
N ALA A 444 -10.20 -41.21 -16.35
CA ALA A 444 -10.94 -39.96 -16.19
C ALA A 444 -12.45 -40.16 -16.41
N LEU A 445 -12.83 -40.84 -17.50
CA LEU A 445 -14.23 -41.15 -17.81
C LEU A 445 -14.85 -42.05 -16.74
N ASN A 446 -14.17 -43.12 -16.33
CA ASN A 446 -14.67 -44.01 -15.29
C ASN A 446 -14.92 -43.27 -13.95
N SER A 447 -14.01 -42.36 -13.57
CA SER A 447 -14.19 -41.54 -12.36
C SER A 447 -15.33 -40.53 -12.50
N LEU A 448 -15.53 -39.96 -13.69
CA LEU A 448 -16.62 -39.03 -13.97
C LEU A 448 -17.99 -39.74 -13.96
N ASP A 449 -18.09 -40.91 -14.57
CA ASP A 449 -19.30 -41.74 -14.55
C ASP A 449 -19.66 -42.14 -13.12
N ALA A 450 -18.66 -42.58 -12.34
CA ALA A 450 -18.85 -42.91 -10.93
C ALA A 450 -19.32 -41.69 -10.11
N CYS A 451 -18.82 -40.48 -10.40
CA CYS A 451 -19.30 -39.24 -9.79
C CYS A 451 -20.79 -39.00 -10.09
N LEU A 452 -21.19 -39.12 -11.36
CA LEU A 452 -22.58 -38.91 -11.79
C LEU A 452 -23.53 -40.01 -11.33
N MET A 453 -23.03 -41.22 -11.09
CA MET A 453 -23.80 -42.29 -10.45
C MET A 453 -24.12 -42.00 -8.98
N LEU A 454 -23.23 -41.29 -8.27
CA LEU A 454 -23.47 -40.88 -6.88
C LEU A 454 -24.32 -39.61 -6.77
N ASP A 455 -24.10 -38.64 -7.66
CA ASP A 455 -24.88 -37.41 -7.77
C ASP A 455 -25.06 -37.02 -9.24
N SER A 456 -26.23 -37.35 -9.78
CA SER A 456 -26.56 -37.11 -11.20
C SER A 456 -26.64 -35.63 -11.56
N GLU A 457 -26.78 -34.75 -10.57
CA GLU A 457 -26.87 -33.30 -10.77
C GLU A 457 -25.59 -32.57 -10.33
N TYR A 458 -24.49 -33.30 -10.10
CA TYR A 458 -23.23 -32.69 -9.68
C TYR A 458 -22.79 -31.60 -10.70
N PRO A 459 -22.82 -30.30 -10.33
CA PRO A 459 -22.94 -29.22 -11.32
C PRO A 459 -21.79 -29.11 -12.32
N ASN A 460 -20.60 -29.50 -11.90
CA ASN A 460 -19.39 -29.41 -12.72
C ASN A 460 -19.13 -30.69 -13.53
N ALA A 461 -19.63 -31.85 -13.07
CA ALA A 461 -19.52 -33.10 -13.79
C ALA A 461 -20.50 -33.16 -14.95
N LYS A 462 -21.75 -32.73 -14.73
CA LYS A 462 -22.82 -32.71 -15.75
C LYS A 462 -22.54 -31.83 -16.98
N LYS A 463 -21.62 -30.87 -16.84
CA LYS A 463 -21.24 -29.95 -17.92
C LYS A 463 -20.15 -30.50 -18.83
N LEU A 464 -19.41 -31.52 -18.38
CA LEU A 464 -18.33 -32.17 -19.11
C LEU A 464 -18.88 -33.40 -19.84
#